data_AF-A0A3C1DZM9-F1
#
_entry.id   AF-A0A3C1DZM9-F1
#
_cell.length_a   1.000
_cell.length_b   1.000
_cell.length_c   1.000
_cell.angle_alpha   90.00
_cell.angle_beta   90.00
_cell.angle_gamma   90.00
#
_symmetry.space_group_name_H-M   'P 1'
#
loop_
_entity.id
_entity.type
_entity.pdbx_description
1 polymer ?
#
loop_
_entity_poly.entity_id
_entity_poly.type
_entity_poly.pdbx_seq_one_letter_code
_entity_poly.pdbx_strand_id
1 'polypeptide(L)' 'YITHPVAVAQILADLGIGPKTLAAALLHDTVEDTDYTLDMLRHDFGDEIAML' A
#
# COMPACT_ATOMS: atom_id res chain seq x y z
N TYR A 1 12.98 2.81 2.95
CA TYR A 1 12.18 4.05 2.96
C TYR A 1 10.85 3.72 3.62
N ILE A 2 10.45 4.42 4.69
CA ILE A 2 9.18 4.11 5.40
C ILE A 2 8.41 5.38 5.79
N THR A 3 9.12 6.50 5.98
CA THR A 3 8.51 7.78 6.36
C THR A 3 7.47 8.26 5.36
N HIS A 4 7.70 8.11 4.06
CA HIS A 4 6.76 8.54 3.03
C HIS A 4 5.47 7.69 3.02
N PRO A 5 5.51 6.35 2.84
CA PRO A 5 4.30 5.53 2.89
C PRO A 5 3.51 5.67 4.20
N VAL A 6 4.20 5.81 5.34
CA VAL A 6 3.54 6.05 6.64
C VAL A 6 2.87 7.41 6.70
N ALA A 7 3.48 8.48 6.17
CA ALA A 7 2.86 9.81 6.16
C ALA A 7 1.58 9.82 5.29
N VAL A 8 1.61 9.18 4.12
CA VAL A 8 0.44 9.04 3.24
C VAL A 8 -0.66 8.23 3.95
N ALA A 9 -0.32 7.08 4.52
CA ALA A 9 -1.26 6.24 5.25
C ALA A 9 -1.87 6.97 6.46
N GLN A 10 -1.09 7.79 7.17
CA GLN A 10 -1.60 8.60 8.29
C GLN A 10 -2.65 9.61 7.81
N ILE A 11 -2.39 10.34 6.71
CA ILE A 11 -3.37 11.28 6.14
C ILE A 11 -4.67 10.55 5.78
N LEU A 12 -4.57 9.38 5.16
CA LEU A 12 -5.74 8.58 4.80
C LEU A 12 -6.49 8.05 6.03
N ALA A 13 -5.77 7.67 7.08
CA ALA A 13 -6.37 7.21 8.33
C ALA A 13 -7.13 8.35 9.02
N ASP A 14 -6.57 9.57 9.02
CA ASP A 14 -7.20 10.78 9.57
C ASP A 14 -8.48 11.16 8.81
N LEU A 15 -8.54 10.84 7.52
CA LEU A 15 -9.75 10.97 6.69
C LEU A 15 -10.77 9.84 6.89
N GLY A 16 -10.48 8.86 7.75
CA GLY A 16 -11.36 7.72 8.02
C GLY A 16 -11.41 6.70 6.88
N ILE A 17 -10.38 6.66 6.03
CA ILE A 17 -10.31 5.71 4.92
C ILE A 17 -10.08 4.29 5.45
N GLY A 18 -10.72 3.32 4.80
CA GLY A 18 -10.71 1.92 5.22
C GLY A 18 -9.33 1.25 5.16
N PRO A 19 -9.15 0.16 5.93
CA PRO A 19 -7.85 -0.48 6.14
C PRO A 19 -7.19 -1.03 4.87
N LYS A 20 -7.96 -1.39 3.84
CA LYS A 20 -7.42 -1.90 2.57
C LYS A 20 -6.69 -0.81 1.78
N THR A 21 -7.25 0.39 1.74
CA THR A 21 -6.59 1.55 1.13
C THR A 21 -5.39 2.00 1.95
N LEU A 22 -5.42 1.86 3.28
CA LEU A 22 -4.24 2.10 4.12
C LEU A 22 -3.12 1.10 3.80
N ALA A 23 -3.45 -0.18 3.61
CA ALA A 23 -2.48 -1.18 3.20
C ALA A 23 -1.89 -0.88 1.81
N ALA A 24 -2.72 -0.50 0.84
CA ALA A 24 -2.25 -0.08 -0.48
C ALA A 24 -1.30 1.13 -0.40
N ALA A 25 -1.66 2.14 0.40
CA ALA A 25 -0.82 3.32 0.62
C ALA A 25 0.52 3.01 1.32
N LEU A 26 0.57 1.99 2.17
CA LEU A 26 1.83 1.55 2.78
C LEU A 26 2.74 0.81 1.80
N LEU A 27 2.17 0.20 0.75
CA LEU A 27 2.87 -0.72 -0.16
C LEU A 27 3.16 -0.12 -1.54
N HIS A 28 2.57 1.03 -1.88
CA HIS A 28 2.66 1.60 -3.24
C HIS A 28 4.10 1.75 -3.74
N ASP A 29 4.97 2.43 -2.97
CA ASP A 29 6.39 2.57 -3.30
C ASP A 29 7.15 1.24 -3.33
N THR A 30 6.66 0.20 -2.65
CA THR A 30 7.36 -1.10 -2.62
C THR A 30 7.35 -1.75 -3.99
N VAL A 31 6.25 -1.63 -4.74
CA VAL A 31 6.14 -2.15 -6.11
C VAL A 31 6.91 -1.27 -7.10
N GLU A 32 6.98 0.04 -6.86
CA GLU A 32 7.64 1.00 -7.76
C GLU A 32 9.16 1.04 -7.61
N ASP A 33 9.66 0.95 -6.37
CA ASP A 33 11.08 1.21 -6.05
C ASP A 33 11.90 -0.06 -5.82
N THR A 34 11.30 -1.26 -5.90
CA THR A 34 11.98 -2.52 -5.58
C THR A 34 11.66 -3.63 -6.57
N ASP A 35 12.35 -4.78 -6.44
CA ASP A 35 12.06 -5.98 -7.24
C ASP A 35 10.75 -6.70 -6.83
N TYR A 36 10.01 -6.17 -5.84
CA TYR A 36 8.74 -6.71 -5.41
C TYR A 36 7.66 -6.45 -6.46
N THR A 37 7.07 -7.51 -7.00
CA THR A 37 6.16 -7.40 -8.16
C THR A 37 4.68 -7.32 -7.75
N LEU A 38 3.84 -6.80 -8.65
CA LEU A 38 2.37 -6.84 -8.50
C LEU A 38 1.83 -8.26 -8.28
N ASP A 39 2.44 -9.28 -8.88
CA ASP A 39 1.99 -10.67 -8.69
C ASP A 39 2.34 -11.19 -7.30
N MET A 40 3.47 -10.76 -6.72
CA MET A 40 3.81 -11.03 -5.32
C MET A 40 2.84 -10.29 -4.39
N LEU A 41 2.53 -9.03 -4.66
CA LEU A 41 1.56 -8.24 -3.89
C LEU A 41 0.18 -8.91 -3.88
N ARG A 42 -0.29 -9.40 -5.04
CA ARG A 42 -1.55 -10.15 -5.17
C ARG A 42 -1.54 -11.44 -4.36
N HIS A 43 -0.42 -12.17 -4.38
CA HIS A 43 -0.29 -13.40 -3.61
C HIS A 43 -0.35 -13.16 -2.10
N ASP A 44 0.33 -12.12 -1.63
CA ASP A 44 0.48 -11.83 -0.20
C ASP A 44 -0.73 -11.10 0.41
N PHE A 45 -1.35 -10.18 -0.34
CA PHE A 45 -2.39 -9.26 0.16
C PHE A 45 -3.74 -9.37 -0.58
N GLY A 46 -3.80 -10.16 -1.65
CA GLY A 46 -5.00 -10.35 -2.46
C GLY A 46 -5.19 -9.28 -3.54
N ASP A 47 -6.05 -9.59 -4.50
CA ASP A 47 -6.31 -8.74 -5.67
C ASP A 47 -6.90 -7.37 -5.32
N GLU A 48 -7.63 -7.27 -4.22
CA GLU A 48 -8.29 -6.02 -3.83
C GLU A 48 -7.29 -4.95 -3.41
N ILE A 49 -6.19 -5.31 -2.75
CA ILE A 49 -5.13 -4.35 -2.37
C ILE A 49 -4.24 -4.06 -3.58
N ALA A 50 -3.98 -5.05 -4.43
CA ALA A 50 -3.14 -4.89 -5.61
C ALA A 50 -3.76 -4.10 -6.77
N MET A 51 -5.06 -3.79 -6.71
CA MET A 51 -5.78 -2.98 -7.70
C MET A 51 -6.01 -1.52 -7.25
N LEU A 52 -5.53 -1.14 -6.06
CA LEU A 52 -5.70 0.20 -5.49
C LEU A 52 -4.51 1.11 -5.75
#